data_AF-A0A818V1K7-F1
#
_entry.id   AF-A0A818V1K7-F1
#
_cell.length_a   1.000
_cell.length_b   1.000
_cell.length_c   1.000
_cell.angle_alpha   90.00
_cell.angle_beta   90.00
_cell.angle_gamma   90.00
#
_symmetry.space_group_name_H-M   'P 1'
#
loop_
_entity.id
_entity.type
_entity.pdbx_description
1 polymer ?
#
loop_
_entity_poly.entity_id
_entity_poly.type
_entity_poly.pdbx_seq_one_letter_code
_entity_poly.pdbx_strand_id
1 'polypeptide(L)' 'MPTNVCGIACVGNTRGRIENWEWKWLGRFRCESKAPGIIGYGTRYNRMSALQSAVEDFIHKAIQAGYLKSEDFQC' A
#
# COMPACT_ATOMS: atom_id res chain seq x y z
N MET A 1 -4.00 11.70 -3.58
CA MET A 1 -4.80 11.39 -4.78
C MET A 1 -5.36 9.99 -4.59
N PRO A 2 -6.67 9.76 -4.77
CA PRO A 2 -7.21 8.41 -4.80
C PRO A 2 -6.61 7.68 -6.01
N THR A 3 -5.92 6.56 -5.77
CA THR A 3 -5.46 5.65 -6.80
C THR A 3 -6.45 4.51 -6.86
N ASN A 4 -7.34 4.57 -7.85
CA ASN A 4 -8.31 3.53 -8.13
C ASN A 4 -7.56 2.29 -8.64
N VAL A 5 -7.64 1.20 -7.88
CA VAL A 5 -7.21 -0.13 -8.35
C VAL A 5 -8.50 -0.81 -8.81
N CYS A 6 -8.64 -1.06 -10.12
CA CYS A 6 -9.76 -1.80 -10.69
C CYS A 6 -11.18 -1.25 -10.37
N GLY A 7 -11.33 0.08 -10.34
CA GLY A 7 -12.62 0.74 -10.02
C GLY A 7 -12.97 0.78 -8.53
N ILE A 8 -12.05 0.36 -7.67
CA ILE A 8 -12.27 0.27 -6.22
C ILE A 8 -11.45 1.35 -5.52
N ALA A 9 -12.13 2.10 -4.64
CA ALA A 9 -11.55 3.22 -3.92
C ALA A 9 -10.54 2.74 -2.85
N CYS A 10 -9.29 2.55 -3.26
CA CYS A 10 -8.19 2.32 -2.35
C CYS A 10 -7.52 3.64 -1.97
N VAL A 11 -7.00 3.72 -0.75
CA VAL A 11 -6.36 4.93 -0.22
C VAL A 11 -4.89 4.65 0.05
N GLY A 12 -4.04 5.32 -0.72
CA GLY A 12 -2.60 5.42 -0.49
C GLY A 12 -2.22 6.78 0.09
N ASN A 13 -1.41 6.80 1.15
CA ASN A 13 -0.79 8.02 1.65
C ASN A 13 0.70 7.80 1.95
N THR A 14 1.43 8.91 2.00
CA THR A 14 2.86 8.93 2.28
C THR A 14 3.17 10.06 3.24
N ARG A 15 4.02 9.79 4.24
CA ARG A 15 4.49 10.79 5.19
C ARG A 15 6.02 10.80 5.19
N GLY A 16 6.61 11.97 4.98
CA GLY A 16 8.05 12.16 5.17
C GLY A 16 8.40 12.16 6.65
N ARG A 17 9.51 11.51 7.01
CA ARG A 17 10.08 11.51 8.36
C ARG A 17 11.61 11.50 8.30
N ILE A 18 12.25 12.10 9.28
CA ILE A 18 13.68 11.92 9.52
C ILE A 18 13.84 10.69 10.43
N GLU A 19 14.65 9.73 10.01
CA GLU A 19 14.98 8.53 10.78
C GLU A 19 16.47 8.25 10.62
N ASN A 20 17.19 8.09 11.73
CA ASN A 20 18.65 7.90 11.76
C ASN A 20 19.42 8.95 10.92
N TRP A 21 19.04 10.23 11.05
CA TRP A 21 19.63 11.35 10.30
C TRP A 21 19.41 11.31 8.78
N GLU A 22 18.54 10.43 8.29
CA GLU A 22 18.20 10.34 6.88
C GLU A 22 16.74 10.72 6.63
N TRP A 23 16.47 11.39 5.51
CA TRP A 23 15.09 11.63 5.07
C TRP A 23 14.51 10.36 4.43
N LYS A 24 13.41 9.87 4.99
CA LYS A 24 12.67 8.70 4.50
C LYS A 24 11.21 9.02 4.31
N TRP A 25 10.57 8.29 3.40
CA TRP A 25 9.14 8.30 3.19
C TRP A 25 8.54 7.02 3.74
N LEU A 26 7.53 7.18 4.59
CA LEU A 26 6.65 6.11 5.06
C LEU A 26 5.39 6.09 4.18
N GLY A 27 5.20 5.04 3.41
CA GLY A 27 3.97 4.73 2.69
C GLY A 27 3.01 3.90 3.54
N ARG A 28 1.73 4.18 3.39
CA ARG A 28 0.62 3.38 3.94
C ARG A 28 -0.45 3.22 2.87
N PHE A 29 -0.93 2.00 2.69
CA PHE A 29 -1.97 1.66 1.73
C PHE A 29 -3.06 0.81 2.36
N ARG A 30 -4.32 1.07 2.02
CA ARG A 30 -5.47 0.28 2.46
C ARG A 30 -6.57 0.27 1.41
N CYS A 31 -7.35 -0.80 1.38
CA CYS A 31 -8.52 -0.90 0.52
C CYS A 31 -9.69 -1.57 1.26
N GLU A 32 -10.49 -0.76 1.97
CA GLU A 32 -11.53 -1.24 2.91
C GLU A 32 -12.62 -2.10 2.23
N SER A 33 -12.92 -1.83 0.96
CA SER A 33 -13.94 -2.55 0.19
C SER A 33 -13.48 -3.92 -0.31
N LYS A 34 -12.18 -4.20 -0.37
CA LYS A 34 -11.62 -5.47 -0.86
C LYS A 34 -11.00 -6.31 0.25
N ALA A 35 -10.23 -5.68 1.14
CA ALA A 35 -9.60 -6.33 2.27
C ALA A 35 -9.74 -5.43 3.52
N PRO A 36 -10.93 -5.40 4.14
CA PRO A 36 -11.20 -4.58 5.31
C PRO A 36 -10.23 -4.91 6.44
N GLY A 37 -9.70 -3.87 7.09
CA GLY A 37 -8.73 -4.03 8.18
C GLY A 37 -7.31 -4.39 7.76
N ILE A 38 -7.05 -4.71 6.48
CA ILE A 38 -5.69 -4.95 5.99
C ILE A 38 -5.03 -3.62 5.60
N ILE A 39 -3.84 -3.39 6.17
CA ILE A 39 -3.03 -2.20 5.91
C ILE A 39 -1.62 -2.64 5.51
N GLY A 40 -1.18 -2.15 4.35
CA GLY A 40 0.18 -2.27 3.88
C GLY A 40 1.04 -1.07 4.26
N TYR A 41 2.32 -1.32 4.53
CA TYR A 41 3.30 -0.33 4.94
C TYR A 41 4.60 -0.48 4.14
N GLY A 42 5.28 0.63 3.89
CA GLY A 42 6.56 0.63 3.20
C GLY A 42 7.41 1.82 3.59
N THR A 43 8.71 1.62 3.81
CA THR A 43 9.66 2.73 4.09
C THR A 43 10.77 2.74 3.06
N ARG A 44 10.93 3.86 2.33
CA ARG A 44 11.95 4.05 1.29
C ARG A 44 12.44 5.50 1.25
N TYR A 45 13.58 5.75 0.60
CA TYR A 45 14.12 7.11 0.38
C TYR A 45 13.31 7.94 -0.63
N ASN A 46 12.55 7.28 -1.50
CA ASN A 46 11.70 7.91 -2.51
C ASN A 46 10.21 7.73 -2.14
N ARG A 47 9.42 8.80 -2.31
CA ARG A 47 7.98 8.82 -2.03
C ARG A 47 7.20 7.76 -2.81
N MET A 48 7.44 7.63 -4.12
CA MET A 48 6.78 6.65 -4.97
C MET A 48 7.16 5.23 -4.57
N SER A 49 8.45 4.97 -4.33
CA SER A 49 8.91 3.64 -3.90
C SER A 49 8.33 3.25 -2.54
N ALA A 50 8.16 4.20 -1.61
CA ALA A 50 7.54 3.92 -0.32
C ALA A 50 6.06 3.54 -0.46
N LEU A 51 5.33 4.23 -1.35
CA LEU A 51 3.95 3.90 -1.66
C LEU A 51 3.84 2.55 -2.38
N GLN A 52 4.70 2.27 -3.35
CA GLN A 52 4.74 1.00 -4.06
C GLN A 52 5.00 -0.16 -3.09
N SER A 53 6.00 -0.05 -2.21
CA SER A 53 6.25 -1.08 -1.20
C SER A 53 5.08 -1.25 -0.22
N ALA A 54 4.34 -0.18 0.10
CA ALA A 54 3.13 -0.29 0.90
C ALA A 54 1.99 -1.02 0.16
N VAL A 55 1.88 -0.85 -1.16
CA VAL A 55 0.93 -1.61 -1.99
C VAL A 55 1.32 -3.08 -2.04
N GLU A 56 2.59 -3.39 -2.28
CA GLU A 56 3.10 -4.77 -2.31
C GLU A 56 2.86 -5.50 -0.98
N ASP A 57 3.14 -4.85 0.15
CA ASP A 57 2.88 -5.39 1.50
C ASP A 57 1.38 -5.60 1.75
N PHE A 58 0.51 -4.68 1.32
CA PHE A 58 -0.94 -4.85 1.40
C PHE A 58 -1.39 -6.08 0.59
N ILE A 59 -0.93 -6.20 -0.64
CA ILE A 59 -1.26 -7.31 -1.54
C ILE A 59 -0.89 -8.64 -0.89
N HIS A 60 0.34 -8.73 -0.37
CA HIS A 60 0.82 -9.94 0.28
C HIS A 60 -0.06 -10.34 1.47
N LYS A 61 -0.37 -9.38 2.36
CA LYS A 61 -1.25 -9.62 3.52
C LYS A 61 -2.67 -9.99 3.12
N ALA A 62 -3.22 -9.32 2.11
CA ALA A 62 -4.57 -9.58 1.63
C ALA A 62 -4.69 -10.97 0.98
N ILE A 63 -3.66 -11.43 0.25
CA ILE A 63 -3.58 -12.80 -0.27
C ILE A 63 -3.49 -13.81 0.88
N GLN A 64 -2.61 -13.58 1.86
CA GLN A 64 -2.46 -14.46 3.03
C GLN A 64 -3.75 -14.58 3.85
N ALA A 65 -4.51 -13.49 3.97
CA ALA A 65 -5.79 -13.46 4.64
C ALA A 65 -6.96 -13.98 3.78
N GLY A 66 -6.72 -14.34 2.51
CA GLY A 66 -7.72 -14.89 1.60
C GLY A 66 -8.67 -13.86 0.98
N TYR A 67 -8.39 -12.57 1.11
CA TYR A 67 -9.20 -11.49 0.52
C TYR A 67 -8.95 -11.27 -0.97
N LEU A 68 -7.73 -11.56 -1.44
CA LEU A 68 -7.32 -11.38 -2.83
C LEU A 68 -6.74 -12.68 -3.39
N LYS A 69 -6.97 -12.94 -4.67
CA LYS A 69 -6.29 -13.97 -5.45
C LYS A 69 -5.38 -13.32 -6.47
N SER A 70 -4.43 -14.09 -6.99
CA SER A 70 -3.55 -13.66 -8.08
C SER A 70 -4.32 -13.10 -9.29
N GLU A 71 -5.53 -13.62 -9.52
CA GLU A 71 -6.43 -13.18 -10.60
C GLU A 71 -7.02 -11.77 -10.38
N ASP A 72 -7.18 -11.32 -9.13
CA ASP A 72 -7.74 -9.99 -8.80
C ASP A 72 -6.83 -8.84 -9.25
N PHE A 73 -5.58 -9.13 -9.62
CA PHE A 73 -4.58 -8.16 -10.07
C PHE A 73 -4.52 -8.03 -11.60
N GLN A 74 -5.31 -8.80 -12.35
CA GLN A 74 -5.45 -8.65 -13.79
C GLN A 74 -6.50 -7.58 -14.11
N CYS A 75 -6.05 -6.34 -14.02
CA CYS A 75 -6.68 -5.16 -14.58
C CYS A 75 -5.68 -4.58 -15.59
#